data_AF-A0A957S4D3-F1
#
_entry.id   AF-A0A957S4D3-F1
#
_cell.length_a   1.000
_cell.length_b   1.000
_cell.length_c   1.000
_cell.angle_alpha   90.00
_cell.angle_beta   90.00
_cell.angle_gamma   90.00
#
_symmetry.space_group_name_H-M   'P 1'
#
loop_
_entity.id
_entity.type
_entity.pdbx_description
1 polymer ?
#
loop_
_entity_poly.entity_id
_entity_poly.type
_entity_poly.pdbx_seq_one_letter_code
_entity_poly.pdbx_strand_id
1 'polypeptide(L)'
;YDRSDDLLIGVQLTHSGRFCRPTVGQPIAPKTLYRHPFLDPKFNIKDDSTLMSDDDIQRLIEDFVKAAVLAQQAGFAFVDVKHCHGYLGHEFLSAIERPGPYGGSFENRTRFLREIVAGIRSEAPGLEIGVRLSMFDFAPFQPDPAQDGQGIMVDLPGAEYPYAFGGDGSGAGMDLTEPAAFMDLLKALDIELVCITVGSPYYN
;
A
#
# COMPACT_ATOMS: atom_id res chain seq x y z
N TYR A 1 35.95 -0.28 -10.10
CA TYR A 1 34.88 -0.16 -9.09
C TYR A 1 35.11 1.07 -8.21
N ASP A 2 35.46 2.22 -8.78
CA ASP A 2 36.05 3.37 -8.04
C ASP A 2 35.34 4.71 -8.33
N ARG A 3 34.15 4.67 -8.96
CA ARG A 3 33.33 5.84 -9.27
C ARG A 3 31.86 5.50 -9.10
N SER A 4 31.10 6.44 -8.56
CA SER A 4 29.65 6.35 -8.31
C SER A 4 28.85 7.15 -9.35
N ASP A 5 29.46 7.42 -10.50
CA ASP A 5 28.87 8.24 -11.56
C ASP A 5 27.62 7.60 -12.20
N ASP A 6 27.43 6.28 -12.01
CA ASP A 6 26.28 5.50 -12.44
C ASP A 6 25.29 5.18 -11.30
N LEU A 7 25.51 5.75 -10.10
CA LEU A 7 24.62 5.58 -8.96
C LEU A 7 23.33 6.38 -9.15
N LEU A 8 22.20 5.68 -9.24
CA LEU A 8 20.88 6.30 -9.16
C LEU A 8 20.42 6.37 -7.70
N ILE A 9 20.05 7.56 -7.26
CA ILE A 9 19.47 7.80 -5.94
C ILE A 9 17.99 8.11 -6.12
N GLY A 10 17.13 7.33 -5.47
CA GLY A 10 15.69 7.56 -5.45
C GLY A 10 15.14 7.81 -4.05
N VAL A 11 13.91 8.31 -4.00
CA VAL A 11 13.17 8.54 -2.75
C VAL A 11 11.83 7.82 -2.77
N GLN A 12 11.48 7.17 -1.66
CA GLN A 12 10.20 6.49 -1.54
C GLN A 12 9.12 7.45 -1.07
N LEU A 13 8.09 7.64 -1.89
CA LEU A 13 6.87 8.36 -1.55
C LEU A 13 5.90 7.41 -0.85
N THR A 14 5.43 7.80 0.34
CA THR A 14 4.69 6.89 1.22
C THR A 14 3.62 7.61 2.02
N HIS A 15 2.52 6.91 2.29
CA HIS A 15 1.52 7.30 3.26
C HIS A 15 1.21 6.13 4.18
N SER A 16 1.42 6.30 5.50
CA SER A 16 1.33 5.19 6.46
C SER A 16 -0.10 4.71 6.73
N GLY A 17 -1.10 5.43 6.22
CA GLY A 17 -2.52 5.05 6.31
C GLY A 17 -2.92 4.77 7.75
N ARG A 18 -3.33 3.53 8.01
CA ARG A 18 -3.70 3.02 9.33
C ARG A 18 -2.64 3.23 10.42
N PHE A 19 -1.37 3.28 10.02
CA PHE A 19 -0.21 3.42 10.92
C PHE A 19 0.27 4.87 11.08
N CYS A 20 -0.47 5.86 10.57
CA CYS A 20 -0.07 7.27 10.60
C CYS A 20 0.20 7.81 12.02
N ARG A 21 1.36 8.44 12.20
CA ARG A 21 1.75 9.18 13.41
C ARG A 21 2.47 10.48 13.00
N PRO A 22 1.72 11.53 12.64
CA PRO A 22 2.31 12.75 12.09
C PRO A 22 3.15 13.53 13.13
N THR A 23 2.83 13.39 14.42
CA THR A 23 3.52 14.10 15.50
C THR A 23 4.10 13.12 16.50
N VAL A 24 5.42 13.19 16.71
CA VAL A 24 6.14 12.37 17.70
C VAL A 24 5.57 12.63 19.10
N GLY A 25 5.33 11.57 19.86
CA GLY A 25 4.77 11.65 21.22
C GLY A 25 3.26 11.88 21.28
N GLN A 26 2.57 12.08 20.15
CA GLN A 26 1.11 12.13 20.10
C GLN A 26 0.51 10.77 19.73
N PRO A 27 -0.79 10.53 20.03
CA PRO A 27 -1.50 9.37 19.52
C PRO A 27 -1.40 9.24 17.99
N ILE A 28 -1.59 8.01 17.50
CA ILE A 28 -1.70 7.78 16.05
C ILE A 28 -2.91 8.56 15.49
N ALA A 29 -2.83 8.93 14.22
CA ALA A 29 -3.90 9.59 13.48
C ALA A 29 -4.20 8.78 12.21
N PRO A 30 -4.86 7.61 12.34
CA PRO A 30 -5.06 6.69 11.21
C PRO A 30 -5.88 7.33 10.09
N LYS A 31 -5.55 6.95 8.86
CA LYS A 31 -6.37 7.18 7.67
C LYS A 31 -6.57 5.84 6.98
N THR A 32 -7.80 5.46 6.75
CA THR A 32 -8.19 4.12 6.29
C THR A 32 -9.07 4.23 5.06
N LEU A 33 -9.13 3.16 4.27
CA LEU A 33 -10.01 3.09 3.10
C LEU A 33 -11.29 2.34 3.35
N TYR A 34 -11.27 1.43 4.33
CA TYR A 34 -12.38 0.60 4.76
C TYR A 34 -12.18 0.16 6.23
N ARG A 35 -13.26 -0.34 6.83
CA ARG A 35 -13.27 -0.94 8.17
C ARG A 35 -12.66 -2.34 8.09
N HIS A 36 -11.55 -2.57 8.79
CA HIS A 36 -10.86 -3.86 8.78
C HIS A 36 -11.15 -4.61 10.10
N PRO A 37 -11.78 -5.80 10.07
CA PRO A 37 -12.25 -6.48 11.29
C PRO A 37 -11.14 -6.80 12.29
N PHE A 38 -9.94 -7.15 11.82
CA PHE A 38 -8.79 -7.47 12.68
C PHE A 38 -7.84 -6.30 12.97
N LEU A 39 -7.63 -5.39 12.01
CA LEU A 39 -6.70 -4.28 12.19
C LEU A 39 -7.35 -3.09 12.92
N ASP A 40 -8.65 -2.82 12.74
CA ASP A 40 -9.33 -1.74 13.45
C ASP A 40 -9.19 -1.83 14.99
N PRO A 41 -9.43 -3.01 15.63
CA PRO A 41 -9.26 -3.15 17.07
C PRO A 41 -7.81 -2.92 17.52
N LYS A 42 -6.82 -3.39 16.74
CA LYS A 42 -5.39 -3.23 17.03
C LYS A 42 -4.95 -1.76 17.08
N PHE A 43 -5.57 -0.92 16.25
CA PHE A 43 -5.29 0.51 16.17
C PHE A 43 -6.35 1.37 16.88
N ASN A 44 -7.22 0.76 17.70
CA ASN A 44 -8.26 1.43 18.47
C ASN A 44 -9.18 2.32 17.60
N ILE A 45 -9.48 1.89 16.37
CA ILE A 45 -10.37 2.60 15.44
C ILE A 45 -11.80 2.08 15.66
N LYS A 46 -12.69 2.93 16.19
CA LYS A 46 -14.03 2.50 16.63
C LYS A 46 -15.19 2.98 15.75
N ASP A 47 -14.92 3.94 14.87
CA ASP A 47 -15.91 4.58 14.02
C ASP A 47 -15.28 4.95 12.66
N ASP A 48 -16.06 5.65 11.84
CA ASP A 48 -15.72 6.01 10.47
C ASP A 48 -14.90 7.30 10.37
N SER A 49 -14.49 7.92 11.49
CA SER A 49 -13.72 9.18 11.49
C SER A 49 -12.36 9.10 10.79
N THR A 50 -11.85 7.87 10.58
CA THR A 50 -10.59 7.61 9.88
C THR A 50 -10.77 7.31 8.39
N LEU A 51 -11.99 7.03 7.94
CA LEU A 51 -12.26 6.69 6.53
C LEU A 51 -12.01 7.91 5.65
N MET A 52 -11.20 7.72 4.61
CA MET A 52 -10.95 8.75 3.60
C MET A 52 -12.13 8.87 2.64
N SER A 53 -12.59 10.11 2.42
CA SER A 53 -13.50 10.43 1.32
C SER A 53 -12.79 10.37 -0.03
N ASP A 54 -13.53 10.34 -1.13
CA ASP A 54 -12.92 10.38 -2.46
C ASP A 54 -12.18 11.70 -2.71
N ASP A 55 -12.68 12.82 -2.15
CA ASP A 55 -12.01 14.11 -2.20
C ASP A 55 -10.70 14.11 -1.39
N ASP A 56 -10.64 13.39 -0.25
CA ASP A 56 -9.39 13.23 0.50
C ASP A 56 -8.35 12.47 -0.33
N ILE A 57 -8.79 11.45 -1.07
CA ILE A 57 -7.92 10.65 -1.92
C ILE A 57 -7.40 11.47 -3.10
N GLN A 58 -8.27 12.27 -3.74
CA GLN A 58 -7.86 13.17 -4.83
C GLN A 58 -6.82 14.20 -4.37
N ARG A 59 -7.06 14.84 -3.21
CA ARG A 59 -6.06 15.74 -2.60
C ARG A 59 -4.74 15.03 -2.32
N LEU A 60 -4.80 13.79 -1.81
CA LEU A 60 -3.61 13.02 -1.54
C LEU A 60 -2.83 12.69 -2.83
N ILE A 61 -3.52 12.36 -3.93
CA ILE A 61 -2.88 12.14 -5.24
C ILE A 61 -2.11 13.40 -5.67
N GLU A 62 -2.72 14.59 -5.56
CA GLU A 62 -2.02 15.85 -5.85
C GLU A 62 -0.78 16.04 -4.98
N ASP A 63 -0.85 15.67 -3.70
CA ASP A 63 0.27 15.79 -2.78
C ASP A 63 1.42 14.82 -3.11
N PHE A 64 1.12 13.60 -3.59
CA PHE A 64 2.13 12.69 -4.14
C PHE A 64 2.79 13.27 -5.39
N VAL A 65 2.02 13.89 -6.29
CA VAL A 65 2.57 14.55 -7.50
C VAL A 65 3.45 15.72 -7.13
N LYS A 66 3.00 16.60 -6.21
CA LYS A 66 3.80 17.71 -5.68
C LYS A 66 5.10 17.21 -5.04
N ALA A 67 5.04 16.13 -4.27
CA ALA A 67 6.22 15.53 -3.64
C ALA A 67 7.21 14.98 -4.68
N ALA A 68 6.73 14.38 -5.77
CA ALA A 68 7.57 13.91 -6.86
C ALA A 68 8.26 15.06 -7.62
N VAL A 69 7.55 16.16 -7.87
CA VAL A 69 8.14 17.37 -8.46
C VAL A 69 9.25 17.91 -7.58
N LEU A 70 9.02 17.97 -6.26
CA LEU A 70 10.06 18.38 -5.30
C LEU A 70 11.23 17.39 -5.27
N ALA A 71 10.99 16.09 -5.40
CA ALA A 71 12.04 15.08 -5.48
C ALA A 71 12.92 15.28 -6.73
N GLN A 72 12.30 15.53 -7.89
CA GLN A 72 13.04 15.83 -9.11
C GLN A 72 13.89 17.10 -8.95
N GLN A 73 13.32 18.18 -8.40
CA GLN A 73 14.04 19.43 -8.14
C GLN A 73 15.21 19.24 -7.15
N ALA A 74 15.09 18.31 -6.21
CA ALA A 74 16.15 17.93 -5.29
C ALA A 74 17.24 17.03 -5.91
N GLY A 75 17.07 16.59 -7.16
CA GLY A 75 18.06 15.79 -7.89
C GLY A 75 17.92 14.28 -7.72
N PHE A 76 16.79 13.78 -7.21
CA PHE A 76 16.51 12.35 -7.23
C PHE A 76 16.28 11.87 -8.67
N ALA A 77 16.84 10.70 -9.00
CA ALA A 77 16.69 10.07 -10.31
C ALA A 77 15.31 9.44 -10.49
N PHE A 78 14.74 8.92 -9.40
CA PHE A 78 13.44 8.27 -9.41
C PHE A 78 12.67 8.45 -8.10
N VAL A 79 11.36 8.25 -8.16
CA VAL A 79 10.49 8.08 -6.98
C VAL A 79 9.96 6.66 -6.91
N ASP A 80 9.92 6.09 -5.71
CA ASP A 80 9.31 4.79 -5.44
C ASP A 80 7.93 4.98 -4.77
N VAL A 81 6.85 4.63 -5.46
CA VAL A 81 5.46 4.78 -4.97
C VAL A 81 5.05 3.55 -4.16
N LYS A 82 5.00 3.69 -2.83
CA LYS A 82 4.85 2.56 -1.91
C LYS A 82 3.45 1.92 -1.91
N HIS A 83 3.39 0.64 -2.31
CA HIS A 83 2.21 -0.25 -2.28
C HIS A 83 2.50 -1.55 -1.49
N CYS A 84 3.22 -1.45 -0.37
CA CYS A 84 3.64 -2.60 0.41
C CYS A 84 3.35 -2.45 1.92
N HIS A 85 3.41 -3.56 2.64
CA HIS A 85 3.37 -3.66 4.11
C HIS A 85 2.08 -3.10 4.73
N GLY A 86 0.94 -3.23 4.05
CA GLY A 86 -0.35 -2.74 4.56
C GLY A 86 -0.47 -1.22 4.68
N TYR A 87 0.50 -0.45 4.18
CA TYR A 87 0.41 1.02 4.14
C TYR A 87 -0.68 1.45 3.16
N LEU A 88 -1.04 2.74 3.13
CA LEU A 88 -2.25 3.17 2.42
C LEU A 88 -2.31 2.73 0.96
N GLY A 89 -1.19 2.84 0.21
CA GLY A 89 -1.11 2.33 -1.17
C GLY A 89 -1.41 0.85 -1.29
N HIS A 90 -0.95 0.04 -0.33
CA HIS A 90 -1.29 -1.39 -0.26
C HIS A 90 -2.75 -1.62 0.14
N GLU A 91 -3.27 -0.83 1.08
CA GLU A 91 -4.66 -0.93 1.55
C GLU A 91 -5.66 -0.74 0.39
N PHE A 92 -5.35 0.12 -0.59
CA PHE A 92 -6.15 0.25 -1.82
C PHE A 92 -6.34 -1.08 -2.54
N LEU A 93 -5.29 -1.91 -2.61
CA LEU A 93 -5.35 -3.22 -3.27
C LEU A 93 -6.26 -4.21 -2.53
N SER A 94 -6.55 -3.98 -1.26
CA SER A 94 -7.49 -4.79 -0.46
C SER A 94 -8.87 -4.13 -0.30
N ALA A 95 -9.11 -2.95 -0.89
CA ALA A 95 -10.35 -2.17 -0.71
C ALA A 95 -11.51 -2.69 -1.58
N ILE A 96 -11.77 -4.00 -1.52
CA ILE A 96 -12.74 -4.71 -2.38
C ILE A 96 -14.21 -4.37 -2.07
N GLU A 97 -14.49 -3.87 -0.87
CA GLU A 97 -15.85 -3.46 -0.44
C GLU A 97 -16.01 -1.93 -0.45
N ARG A 98 -14.93 -1.18 -0.69
CA ARG A 98 -15.01 0.27 -0.73
C ARG A 98 -15.86 0.71 -1.93
N PRO A 99 -16.90 1.54 -1.74
CA PRO A 99 -17.68 2.06 -2.85
C PRO A 99 -16.92 3.16 -3.61
N GLY A 100 -17.45 3.54 -4.77
CA GLY A 100 -16.93 4.65 -5.54
C GLY A 100 -15.73 4.29 -6.43
N PRO A 101 -14.99 5.30 -6.91
CA PRO A 101 -13.99 5.12 -7.97
C PRO A 101 -12.68 4.50 -7.47
N TYR A 102 -12.52 4.33 -6.16
CA TYR A 102 -11.27 3.90 -5.51
C TYR A 102 -11.37 2.54 -4.79
N GLY A 103 -12.43 1.79 -5.05
CA GLY A 103 -12.64 0.47 -4.44
C GLY A 103 -13.47 -0.46 -5.32
N GLY A 104 -13.66 -1.69 -4.84
CA GLY A 104 -14.34 -2.73 -5.60
C GLY A 104 -13.42 -3.38 -6.62
N SER A 105 -13.63 -3.04 -7.90
CA SER A 105 -12.89 -3.65 -9.00
C SER A 105 -11.38 -3.40 -8.92
N PHE A 106 -10.60 -4.29 -9.53
CA PHE A 106 -9.15 -4.12 -9.66
C PHE A 106 -8.78 -2.78 -10.33
N GLU A 107 -9.55 -2.37 -11.36
CA GLU A 107 -9.36 -1.09 -12.03
C GLU A 107 -9.54 0.10 -11.07
N ASN A 108 -10.56 0.08 -10.21
CA ASN A 108 -10.78 1.15 -9.23
C ASN A 108 -9.74 1.12 -8.10
N ARG A 109 -9.40 -0.07 -7.59
CA ARG A 109 -8.37 -0.23 -6.54
C ARG A 109 -6.99 0.22 -7.00
N THR A 110 -6.67 0.10 -8.28
CA THR A 110 -5.39 0.56 -8.86
C THR A 110 -5.43 2.00 -9.38
N ARG A 111 -6.59 2.68 -9.33
CA ARG A 111 -6.75 4.07 -9.79
C ARG A 111 -5.82 5.04 -9.08
N PHE A 112 -5.65 4.88 -7.76
CA PHE A 112 -4.76 5.72 -6.95
C PHE A 112 -3.33 5.75 -7.53
N LEU A 113 -2.76 4.58 -7.82
CA LEU A 113 -1.44 4.49 -8.46
C LEU A 113 -1.45 5.10 -9.86
N ARG A 114 -2.44 4.77 -10.69
CA ARG A 114 -2.52 5.22 -12.09
C ARG A 114 -2.58 6.75 -12.19
N GLU A 115 -3.36 7.39 -11.34
CA GLU A 115 -3.50 8.85 -11.31
C GLU A 115 -2.23 9.54 -10.78
N ILE A 116 -1.58 8.97 -9.76
CA ILE A 116 -0.25 9.44 -9.31
C ILE A 116 0.75 9.35 -10.46
N VAL A 117 0.85 8.20 -11.13
CA VAL A 117 1.79 7.99 -12.24
C VAL A 117 1.53 8.98 -13.37
N ALA A 118 0.27 9.15 -13.77
CA ALA A 118 -0.11 10.13 -14.80
C ALA A 118 0.29 11.55 -14.41
N GLY A 119 0.02 11.97 -13.17
CA GLY A 119 0.39 13.29 -12.66
C GLY A 119 1.90 13.50 -12.60
N ILE A 120 2.67 12.51 -12.12
CA ILE A 120 4.14 12.59 -12.08
C ILE A 120 4.72 12.73 -13.49
N ARG A 121 4.23 11.94 -14.46
CA ARG A 121 4.69 12.02 -15.85
C ARG A 121 4.38 13.38 -16.49
N SER A 122 3.27 14.02 -16.11
CA SER A 122 2.91 15.37 -16.55
C SER A 122 3.81 16.45 -15.92
N GLU A 123 3.93 16.44 -14.59
CA GLU A 123 4.50 17.57 -13.84
C GLU A 123 6.01 17.44 -13.57
N ALA A 124 6.56 16.23 -13.62
CA ALA A 124 7.98 15.93 -13.39
C ALA A 124 8.56 15.10 -14.56
N PRO A 125 8.52 15.60 -15.81
CA PRO A 125 8.97 14.85 -16.98
C PRO A 125 10.43 14.43 -16.85
N GLY A 126 10.72 13.16 -17.14
CA GLY A 126 12.06 12.58 -17.03
C GLY A 126 12.42 12.03 -15.65
N LEU A 127 11.60 12.25 -14.63
CA LEU A 127 11.73 11.51 -13.35
C LEU A 127 11.27 10.06 -13.58
N GLU A 128 12.12 9.11 -13.24
CA GLU A 128 11.77 7.69 -13.28
C GLU A 128 10.82 7.33 -12.13
N ILE A 129 10.02 6.28 -12.32
CA ILE A 129 9.05 5.82 -11.32
C ILE A 129 9.33 4.35 -11.03
N GLY A 130 9.43 4.02 -9.75
CA GLY A 130 9.40 2.66 -9.25
C GLY A 130 8.18 2.41 -8.37
N VAL A 131 7.90 1.13 -8.11
CA VAL A 131 6.86 0.69 -7.18
C VAL A 131 7.38 -0.41 -6.28
N ARG A 132 7.26 -0.20 -4.98
CA ARG A 132 7.44 -1.24 -3.97
C ARG A 132 6.11 -1.90 -3.64
N LEU A 133 5.99 -3.19 -3.90
CA LEU A 133 4.75 -3.96 -3.79
C LEU A 133 4.91 -5.13 -2.82
N SER A 134 3.93 -5.32 -1.93
CA SER A 134 3.76 -6.62 -1.25
C SER A 134 2.95 -7.53 -2.17
N MET A 135 3.58 -8.59 -2.70
CA MET A 135 2.97 -9.46 -3.71
C MET A 135 1.80 -10.28 -3.18
N PHE A 136 1.82 -10.61 -1.90
CA PHE A 136 0.70 -11.22 -1.21
C PHE A 136 0.77 -10.87 0.28
N ASP A 137 -0.37 -11.00 0.94
CA ASP A 137 -0.54 -10.82 2.37
C ASP A 137 -1.28 -12.02 3.00
N PHE A 138 -1.29 -12.06 4.33
CA PHE A 138 -1.97 -13.07 5.12
C PHE A 138 -2.92 -12.43 6.12
N ALA A 139 -3.82 -13.23 6.69
CA ALA A 139 -4.51 -12.85 7.89
C ALA A 139 -3.51 -12.63 9.05
N PRO A 140 -3.83 -11.76 10.02
CA PRO A 140 -2.98 -11.56 11.18
C PRO A 140 -2.73 -12.87 11.96
N PHE A 141 -1.55 -12.95 12.59
CA PHE A 141 -1.21 -14.02 13.52
C PHE A 141 -1.17 -13.47 14.96
N GLN A 142 -1.48 -14.32 15.92
CA GLN A 142 -1.40 -14.06 17.35
C GLN A 142 -0.52 -15.11 18.04
N PRO A 143 0.08 -14.82 19.20
CA PRO A 143 0.83 -15.82 19.96
C PRO A 143 -0.01 -17.07 20.24
N ASP A 144 0.56 -18.25 20.03
CA ASP A 144 -0.07 -19.52 20.38
C ASP A 144 -0.07 -19.69 21.91
N PRO A 145 -1.25 -19.75 22.56
CA PRO A 145 -1.31 -19.98 24.01
C PRO A 145 -0.79 -21.37 24.42
N ALA A 146 -0.70 -22.33 23.48
CA ALA A 146 -0.21 -23.67 23.72
C ALA A 146 1.30 -23.83 23.44
N GLN A 147 1.91 -22.95 22.66
CA GLN A 147 3.32 -23.07 22.23
C GLN A 147 4.04 -21.72 22.26
N ASP A 148 4.95 -21.56 23.22
CA ASP A 148 5.75 -20.35 23.32
C ASP A 148 6.61 -20.12 22.06
N GLY A 149 6.66 -18.87 21.60
CA GLY A 149 7.40 -18.46 20.41
C GLY A 149 6.77 -18.82 19.05
N GLN A 150 5.58 -19.43 19.01
CA GLN A 150 4.85 -19.68 17.76
C GLN A 150 3.65 -18.76 17.60
N GLY A 151 3.38 -18.34 16.36
CA GLY A 151 2.17 -17.62 16.00
C GLY A 151 1.16 -18.58 15.38
N ILE A 152 -0.11 -18.44 15.77
CA ILE A 152 -1.26 -19.05 15.09
C ILE A 152 -2.06 -17.96 14.40
N MET A 153 -2.64 -18.27 13.24
CA MET A 153 -3.54 -17.35 12.55
C MET A 153 -4.72 -17.01 13.46
N VAL A 154 -5.17 -15.76 13.44
CA VAL A 154 -6.38 -15.35 14.17
C VAL A 154 -7.58 -16.16 13.69
N ASP A 155 -8.52 -16.44 14.60
CA ASP A 155 -9.76 -17.11 14.23
C ASP A 155 -10.55 -16.25 13.25
N LEU A 156 -10.74 -16.77 12.04
CA LEU A 156 -11.51 -16.10 11.00
C LEU A 156 -13.00 -16.26 11.31
N PRO A 157 -13.79 -15.17 11.35
CA PRO A 157 -15.22 -15.22 11.68
C PRO A 157 -16.09 -15.86 10.57
N GLY A 158 -15.48 -16.24 9.43
CA GLY A 158 -16.15 -16.82 8.28
C GLY A 158 -15.23 -17.75 7.49
N ALA A 159 -15.76 -18.28 6.38
CA ALA A 159 -15.04 -19.22 5.54
C ALA A 159 -13.98 -18.57 4.63
N GLU A 160 -14.01 -17.23 4.49
CA GLU A 160 -13.16 -16.48 3.57
C GLU A 160 -12.57 -15.22 4.24
N TYR A 161 -11.31 -14.93 3.92
CA TYR A 161 -10.53 -13.77 4.33
C TYR A 161 -10.17 -12.94 3.09
N PRO A 162 -10.97 -11.91 2.75
CA PRO A 162 -10.82 -11.23 1.47
C PRO A 162 -9.94 -9.98 1.55
N TYR A 163 -9.31 -9.72 2.71
CA TYR A 163 -8.49 -8.54 2.96
C TYR A 163 -7.00 -8.75 2.64
N ALA A 164 -6.60 -9.95 2.21
CA ALA A 164 -5.26 -10.24 1.72
C ALA A 164 -5.20 -10.05 0.21
N PHE A 165 -4.56 -8.97 -0.26
CA PHE A 165 -4.16 -8.89 -1.67
C PHE A 165 -3.25 -10.08 -1.98
N GLY A 166 -3.49 -10.77 -3.09
CA GLY A 166 -2.74 -11.98 -3.46
C GLY A 166 -2.97 -13.21 -2.55
N GLY A 167 -4.00 -13.19 -1.70
CA GLY A 167 -4.43 -14.33 -0.89
C GLY A 167 -5.52 -15.16 -1.58
N ASP A 168 -5.60 -16.45 -1.28
CA ASP A 168 -6.60 -17.38 -1.83
C ASP A 168 -7.94 -17.42 -1.05
N GLY A 169 -8.13 -16.45 -0.14
CA GLY A 169 -9.29 -16.39 0.75
C GLY A 169 -9.19 -17.28 2.00
N SER A 170 -8.22 -18.19 2.13
CA SER A 170 -8.07 -19.01 3.35
C SER A 170 -7.43 -18.25 4.52
N GLY A 171 -6.83 -17.08 4.24
CA GLY A 171 -6.05 -16.28 5.19
C GLY A 171 -4.58 -16.68 5.30
N ALA A 172 -4.19 -17.86 4.83
CA ALA A 172 -2.80 -18.35 4.88
C ALA A 172 -2.24 -18.80 3.52
N GLY A 173 -3.10 -19.06 2.54
CA GLY A 173 -2.74 -19.42 1.17
C GLY A 173 -2.56 -18.21 0.26
N MET A 174 -2.06 -18.46 -0.95
CA MET A 174 -1.70 -17.43 -1.92
C MET A 174 -2.38 -17.68 -3.26
N ASP A 175 -2.86 -16.62 -3.89
CA ASP A 175 -3.30 -16.57 -5.27
C ASP A 175 -2.59 -15.42 -5.99
N LEU A 176 -1.69 -15.76 -6.91
CA LEU A 176 -0.87 -14.78 -7.63
C LEU A 176 -1.56 -14.21 -8.88
N THR A 177 -2.83 -14.52 -9.13
CA THR A 177 -3.58 -14.02 -10.29
C THR A 177 -3.66 -12.49 -10.31
N GLU A 178 -4.12 -11.87 -9.23
CA GLU A 178 -4.19 -10.40 -9.12
C GLU A 178 -2.81 -9.73 -9.02
N PRO A 179 -1.85 -10.27 -8.25
CA PRO A 179 -0.47 -9.79 -8.27
C PRO A 179 0.17 -9.80 -9.66
N ALA A 180 -0.06 -10.84 -10.46
CA ALA A 180 0.40 -10.89 -11.86
C ALA A 180 -0.27 -9.80 -12.72
N ALA A 181 -1.59 -9.60 -12.57
CA ALA A 181 -2.30 -8.51 -13.24
C ALA A 181 -1.75 -7.12 -12.85
N PHE A 182 -1.34 -6.93 -11.59
CA PHE A 182 -0.68 -5.72 -11.14
C PHE A 182 0.69 -5.52 -11.79
N MET A 183 1.48 -6.58 -11.94
CA MET A 183 2.76 -6.51 -12.68
C MET A 183 2.54 -6.15 -14.16
N ASP A 184 1.48 -6.66 -14.79
CA ASP A 184 1.14 -6.29 -16.16
C ASP A 184 0.63 -4.84 -16.27
N LEU A 185 -0.09 -4.34 -15.24
CA LEU A 185 -0.41 -2.92 -15.12
C LEU A 185 0.86 -2.07 -15.03
N LEU A 186 1.84 -2.43 -14.20
CA LEU A 186 3.10 -1.69 -14.08
C LEU A 186 3.84 -1.62 -15.43
N LYS A 187 3.90 -2.73 -16.17
CA LYS A 187 4.45 -2.74 -17.53
C LYS A 187 3.68 -1.82 -18.47
N ALA A 188 2.35 -1.85 -18.44
CA ALA A 188 1.50 -0.99 -19.27
C ALA A 188 1.66 0.51 -18.94
N LEU A 189 2.12 0.83 -17.72
CA LEU A 189 2.45 2.18 -17.27
C LEU A 189 3.92 2.57 -17.50
N ASP A 190 4.71 1.72 -18.18
CA ASP A 190 6.15 1.94 -18.42
C ASP A 190 6.94 2.10 -17.11
N ILE A 191 6.67 1.22 -16.13
CA ILE A 191 7.35 1.15 -14.83
C ILE A 191 8.17 -0.15 -14.79
N GLU A 192 9.49 -0.03 -14.86
CA GLU A 192 10.42 -1.17 -14.86
C GLU A 192 11.07 -1.42 -13.48
N LEU A 193 11.10 -0.40 -12.62
CA LEU A 193 11.70 -0.49 -11.28
C LEU A 193 10.69 -1.04 -10.26
N VAL A 194 10.78 -2.34 -9.96
CA VAL A 194 9.86 -2.98 -8.99
C VAL A 194 10.64 -3.58 -7.83
N CYS A 195 10.26 -3.20 -6.61
CA CYS A 195 10.78 -3.80 -5.38
C CYS A 195 9.70 -4.69 -4.75
N ILE A 196 9.96 -5.99 -4.67
CA ILE A 196 8.98 -6.96 -4.16
C ILE A 196 9.23 -7.23 -2.68
N THR A 197 8.15 -7.24 -1.90
CA THR A 197 8.11 -7.78 -0.54
C THR A 197 6.94 -8.76 -0.41
N VAL A 198 6.84 -9.43 0.74
CA VAL A 198 5.77 -10.37 1.04
C VAL A 198 5.31 -10.16 2.48
N GLY A 199 3.99 -10.22 2.69
CA GLY A 199 3.41 -9.98 4.00
C GLY A 199 3.54 -8.53 4.49
N SER A 200 2.86 -8.27 5.60
CA SER A 200 2.99 -7.04 6.37
C SER A 200 3.54 -7.36 7.76
N PRO A 201 4.66 -6.75 8.17
CA PRO A 201 5.19 -6.93 9.52
C PRO A 201 4.31 -6.27 10.60
N TYR A 202 3.25 -5.56 10.21
CA TYR A 202 2.41 -4.77 11.12
C TYR A 202 1.09 -5.47 11.47
N TYR A 203 0.76 -6.60 10.83
CA TYR A 203 -0.48 -7.31 11.09
C TYR A 203 -0.44 -8.10 12.40
N ASN A 204 0.72 -8.67 12.74
CA ASN A 204 0.96 -9.48 13.94
C ASN A 204 1.19 -8.62 15.19
#